data_AF-A0A946UYI2-F1
#
_entry.id   AF-A0A946UYI2-F1
#
_cell.length_a   1.000
_cell.length_b   1.000
_cell.length_c   1.000
_cell.angle_alpha   90.00
_cell.angle_beta   90.00
_cell.angle_gamma   90.00
#
_symmetry.space_group_name_H-M   'P 1'
#
loop_
_entity.id
_entity.type
_entity.pdbx_description
1 polymer ?
#
loop_
_entity_poly.entity_id
_entity_poly.type
_entity_poly.pdbx_seq_one_letter_code
_entity_poly.pdbx_strand_id
1 'polypeptide(L)'
;MTVRWIPNAVSLLRIALVVPVLLLILNGSYGAALLLFMIAGFSDGLDGYLAQRLDCQTRLGALLDPVADKLLVAGVFVTLAIIGLIPVWLTTIVILRDVVIFGGAVLYHY
;
A
#
# COMPACT_ATOMS: atom_id res chain seq x y z
N MET A 1 -6.99 -15.81 -25.04
CA MET A 1 -5.86 -16.00 -24.11
C MET A 1 -5.96 -14.99 -22.97
N THR A 2 -6.63 -15.40 -21.90
CA THR A 2 -6.29 -15.19 -20.49
C THR A 2 -5.75 -13.82 -20.06
N VAL A 3 -6.61 -12.80 -20.04
CA VAL A 3 -6.37 -11.49 -19.40
C VAL A 3 -6.53 -11.60 -17.87
N ARG A 4 -5.86 -12.57 -17.23
CA ARG A 4 -5.88 -12.77 -15.77
C ARG A 4 -4.70 -12.13 -15.04
N TRP A 5 -3.72 -11.59 -15.78
CA TRP A 5 -2.44 -11.13 -15.22
C TRP A 5 -2.40 -9.62 -14.92
N ILE A 6 -3.33 -8.83 -15.47
CA ILE A 6 -3.33 -7.37 -15.31
C ILE A 6 -3.43 -6.97 -13.83
N PRO A 7 -4.35 -7.53 -13.01
CA PRO A 7 -4.45 -7.14 -11.61
C PRO A 7 -3.20 -7.51 -10.82
N ASN A 8 -2.64 -8.71 -11.05
CA ASN A 8 -1.43 -9.17 -10.38
C ASN A 8 -0.22 -8.29 -10.70
N ALA A 9 -0.12 -7.79 -11.94
CA ALA A 9 0.98 -6.91 -12.35
C ALA A 9 0.96 -5.58 -11.60
N VAL A 10 -0.22 -5.05 -11.31
CA VAL A 10 -0.39 -3.78 -10.60
C VAL A 10 -0.04 -3.92 -9.13
N SER A 11 -0.52 -4.97 -8.45
CA SER A 11 -0.15 -5.24 -7.06
C SER A 11 1.37 -5.44 -6.93
N LEU A 12 1.98 -6.14 -7.89
CA LEU A 12 3.43 -6.37 -7.92
C LEU A 12 4.22 -5.08 -8.20
N LEU A 13 3.72 -4.26 -9.14
CA LEU A 13 4.27 -2.93 -9.43
C LEU A 13 4.20 -2.04 -8.19
N ARG A 14 3.11 -2.11 -7.41
CA ARG A 14 2.95 -1.34 -6.17
C ARG A 14 3.98 -1.74 -5.12
N ILE A 15 4.16 -3.03 -4.89
CA ILE A 15 5.21 -3.53 -3.99
C ILE A 15 6.59 -3.04 -4.47
N ALA A 16 6.83 -3.07 -5.79
CA ALA A 16 8.05 -2.54 -6.37
C ALA A 16 8.18 -1.01 -6.21
N LEU A 17 7.08 -0.26 -6.21
CA LEU A 17 7.01 1.20 -5.99
C LEU A 17 7.20 1.62 -4.53
N VAL A 18 6.92 0.74 -3.56
CA VAL A 18 7.19 1.01 -2.13
C VAL A 18 8.68 1.31 -1.94
N VAL A 19 9.56 0.46 -2.47
CA VAL A 19 11.03 0.59 -2.30
C VAL A 19 11.56 1.96 -2.75
N PRO A 20 11.31 2.46 -3.98
CA PRO A 20 11.78 3.77 -4.41
C PRO A 20 11.13 4.91 -3.63
N VAL A 21 9.87 4.79 -3.18
CA VAL A 21 9.26 5.81 -2.31
C VAL A 21 10.03 5.92 -0.99
N LEU A 22 10.36 4.80 -0.34
CA LEU A 22 11.13 4.82 0.91
C LEU A 22 12.55 5.36 0.69
N LEU A 23 13.21 4.99 -0.41
CA LEU A 23 14.53 5.52 -0.78
C LEU A 23 14.51 7.03 -1.02
N LEU A 24 13.47 7.57 -1.66
CA LEU A 24 13.35 9.01 -1.88
C LEU A 24 13.12 9.77 -0.57
N ILE A 25 12.36 9.20 0.37
CA ILE A 25 12.20 9.76 1.70
C ILE A 25 13.54 9.78 2.43
N LEU A 26 14.32 8.68 2.37
CA LEU A 26 15.65 8.59 2.97
C LEU A 26 16.66 9.59 2.35
N ASN A 27 16.56 9.84 1.05
CA ASN A 27 17.37 10.84 0.34
C ASN A 27 16.90 12.29 0.59
N GLY A 28 15.90 12.51 1.45
CA GLY A 28 15.36 13.85 1.76
C GLY A 28 14.55 14.49 0.62
N SER A 29 14.26 13.74 -0.44
CA SER A 29 13.52 14.21 -1.62
C SER A 29 12.01 14.03 -1.44
N TYR A 30 11.45 14.69 -0.42
CA TYR A 30 10.06 14.50 -0.01
C TYR A 30 9.04 14.84 -1.10
N GLY A 31 9.32 15.83 -1.95
CA GLY A 31 8.44 16.20 -3.06
C GLY A 31 8.31 15.08 -4.10
N ALA A 32 9.42 14.45 -4.48
CA ALA A 32 9.41 13.32 -5.40
C ALA A 32 8.76 12.08 -4.76
N ALA A 33 9.02 11.83 -3.47
CA ALA A 33 8.39 10.75 -2.72
C ALA A 33 6.86 10.91 -2.68
N LEU A 34 6.35 12.11 -2.40
CA LEU A 34 4.92 12.42 -2.38
C LEU A 34 4.28 12.20 -3.76
N LEU A 35 4.96 12.63 -4.82
CA LEU A 35 4.48 12.49 -6.20
C LEU A 35 4.37 11.01 -6.61
N LEU A 36 5.40 10.22 -6.32
CA LEU A 36 5.40 8.77 -6.54
C LEU A 36 4.35 8.04 -5.68
N PHE A 37 4.20 8.45 -4.42
CA PHE A 37 3.16 7.93 -3.53
C PHE A 37 1.76 8.19 -4.08
N MET A 38 1.49 9.41 -4.56
CA MET A 38 0.21 9.75 -5.21
C MET A 38 -0.03 8.92 -6.47
N ILE A 39 0.98 8.76 -7.33
CA ILE A 39 0.87 7.92 -8.54
C ILE A 39 0.57 6.46 -8.16
N ALA A 40 1.28 5.93 -7.15
CA ALA A 40 1.08 4.56 -6.68
C ALA A 40 -0.33 4.34 -6.11
N GLY A 41 -0.84 5.27 -5.31
CA GLY A 41 -2.20 5.21 -4.77
C GLY A 41 -3.28 5.38 -5.84
N PHE A 42 -3.05 6.24 -6.84
CA PHE A 42 -4.01 6.45 -7.92
C PHE A 42 -4.09 5.26 -8.87
N SER A 43 -2.96 4.58 -9.13
CA SER A 43 -2.93 3.34 -9.94
C SER A 43 -3.78 2.24 -9.29
N ASP A 44 -3.76 2.10 -7.96
CA ASP A 44 -4.60 1.12 -7.25
C ASP A 44 -6.09 1.31 -7.50
N GLY A 45 -6.58 2.54 -7.31
CA GLY A 45 -7.99 2.84 -7.46
C GLY A 45 -8.48 2.61 -8.89
N LEU A 46 -7.65 2.96 -9.88
CA LEU A 46 -7.95 2.72 -11.29
C LEU A 46 -7.98 1.23 -11.64
N ASP A 47 -6.95 0.49 -11.24
CA ASP A 47 -6.82 -0.93 -11.58
C ASP A 47 -7.80 -1.80 -10.80
N GLY A 48 -8.11 -1.44 -9.55
CA GLY A 48 -9.17 -2.05 -8.75
C GLY A 48 -10.56 -1.83 -9.36
N TYR A 49 -10.83 -0.62 -9.87
CA TYR A 49 -12.07 -0.30 -10.58
C TYR A 49 -12.20 -1.09 -11.91
N LEU A 50 -11.11 -1.20 -12.66
CA LEU A 50 -11.04 -2.01 -13.88
C LEU A 50 -11.19 -3.52 -13.58
N ALA A 51 -10.55 -4.01 -12.52
CA ALA A 51 -10.64 -5.42 -12.11
C ALA A 51 -12.05 -5.82 -11.66
N GLN A 52 -12.76 -4.91 -10.98
CA GLN A 52 -14.15 -5.12 -10.57
C GLN A 52 -15.12 -5.12 -11.77
N ARG A 53 -14.84 -4.34 -12.81
CA ARG A 53 -15.62 -4.31 -14.06
C ARG A 53 -15.39 -5.53 -14.95
N LEU A 54 -14.23 -6.15 -14.88
CA LEU A 54 -13.81 -7.26 -15.76
C LEU A 54 -13.99 -8.65 -15.13
N ASP A 55 -14.45 -8.74 -13.88
CA ASP A 55 -14.65 -9.99 -13.12
C ASP A 55 -13.40 -10.90 -13.11
N CYS A 56 -12.22 -10.27 -13.26
CA CYS A 56 -10.93 -10.92 -13.43
C CYS A 56 -10.06 -10.79 -12.17
N GLN A 57 -10.65 -10.78 -10.98
CA GLN A 57 -9.88 -10.84 -9.73
C GLN A 57 -9.39 -12.26 -9.46
N THR A 58 -8.07 -12.41 -9.28
CA THR A 58 -7.51 -13.66 -8.77
C THR A 58 -7.52 -13.65 -7.25
N ARG A 59 -7.72 -14.81 -6.60
CA ARG A 59 -7.65 -14.94 -5.13
C ARG A 59 -6.34 -14.45 -4.54
N LEU A 60 -5.23 -14.57 -5.30
CA LEU A 60 -3.91 -14.12 -4.87
C LEU A 60 -3.77 -12.60 -4.97
N GLY A 61 -4.19 -11.99 -6.07
CA GLY A 61 -4.18 -10.53 -6.23
C GLY A 61 -5.04 -9.82 -5.18
N ALA A 62 -6.25 -10.35 -4.92
CA ALA A 62 -7.14 -9.82 -3.89
C ALA A 62 -6.58 -9.89 -2.47
N LEU A 63 -5.66 -10.83 -2.19
CA LEU A 63 -4.95 -10.91 -0.92
C LEU A 63 -3.72 -9.99 -0.87
N LEU A 64 -3.05 -9.83 -2.02
CA LEU A 64 -1.84 -9.01 -2.16
C LEU A 64 -2.15 -7.51 -2.15
N ASP A 65 -3.30 -7.08 -2.69
CA ASP A 65 -3.69 -5.66 -2.76
C ASP A 65 -3.76 -4.99 -1.36
N PRO A 66 -4.48 -5.55 -0.35
CA PRO A 66 -4.51 -4.98 0.99
C PRO A 66 -3.14 -5.00 1.69
N VAL A 67 -2.31 -6.00 1.38
CA VAL A 67 -0.97 -6.13 1.96
C VAL A 67 -0.03 -5.07 1.39
N ALA A 68 -0.04 -4.88 0.06
CA ALA A 68 0.78 -3.89 -0.61
C ALA A 68 0.42 -2.46 -0.18
N ASP A 69 -0.87 -2.15 -0.05
CA ASP A 69 -1.35 -0.86 0.44
C ASP A 69 -0.89 -0.59 1.88
N LYS A 70 -1.07 -1.57 2.78
CA LYS A 70 -0.59 -1.45 4.16
C LYS A 70 0.92 -1.31 4.28
N LEU A 71 1.69 -2.05 3.48
CA LEU A 71 3.15 -1.94 3.47
C LEU A 71 3.61 -0.55 3.02
N LEU A 72 2.94 0.03 2.04
CA LEU A 72 3.23 1.37 1.54
C LEU A 72 2.98 2.42 2.63
N VAL A 73 1.78 2.42 3.24
CA VAL A 73 1.44 3.38 4.30
C VAL A 73 2.32 3.18 5.54
N ALA A 74 2.41 1.96 6.07
CA ALA A 74 3.21 1.67 7.26
C ALA A 74 4.70 1.95 7.02
N GLY A 75 5.23 1.58 5.86
CA GLY A 75 6.63 1.84 5.50
C GLY A 75 6.96 3.34 5.47
N VAL A 76 6.08 4.16 4.90
CA VAL A 76 6.23 5.62 4.87
C VAL A 76 6.22 6.20 6.28
N PHE A 77 5.25 5.83 7.12
CA PHE A 77 5.17 6.31 8.51
C PHE A 77 6.38 5.88 9.36
N VAL A 78 6.85 4.64 9.20
CA VAL A 78 8.04 4.14 9.89
C VAL A 78 9.28 4.89 9.43
N THR A 79 9.45 5.08 8.13
CA THR A 79 10.62 5.76 7.58
C THR A 79 10.66 7.23 8.01
N LEU A 80 9.52 7.92 7.98
CA LEU A 80 9.42 9.30 8.46
C LEU A 80 9.67 9.42 9.97
N ALA A 81 9.27 8.43 10.76
CA ALA A 81 9.60 8.39 12.19
C ALA A 81 11.09 8.14 12.45
N ILE A 82 11.74 7.26 11.68
CA ILE A 82 13.17 6.98 11.78
C ILE A 82 14.00 8.24 11.46
N ILE A 83 13.59 9.01 10.44
CA ILE A 83 14.25 10.27 10.06
C ILE A 83 13.93 11.41 11.05
N GLY A 84 12.98 11.20 11.97
CA GLY A 84 12.61 12.19 12.99
C GLY A 84 11.68 13.30 12.50
N LEU A 85 11.08 13.15 11.32
CA LEU A 85 10.10 14.11 10.77
C LEU A 85 8.73 14.00 11.43
N ILE A 86 8.36 12.78 11.83
CA ILE A 86 7.10 12.49 12.50
C ILE A 86 7.41 11.89 13.86
N PRO A 87 6.71 12.29 14.93
CA PRO A 87 6.95 11.71 16.23
C PRO A 87 6.49 10.24 16.27
N VAL A 88 7.27 9.39 16.93
CA VAL A 88 7.06 7.93 16.99
C VAL A 88 5.66 7.57 17.49
N TRP A 89 5.10 8.33 18.43
CA TRP A 89 3.75 8.09 18.96
C TRP A 89 2.67 8.13 17.87
N LEU A 90 2.83 8.98 16.85
CA LEU A 90 1.87 9.09 15.76
C LEU A 90 1.94 7.85 14.87
N THR A 91 3.15 7.40 14.54
CA THR A 91 3.36 6.14 13.81
C THR A 91 2.82 4.94 14.58
N THR A 92 3.01 4.89 15.89
CA THR A 92 2.45 3.82 16.75
C THR A 92 0.93 3.81 16.71
N ILE A 93 0.26 4.97 16.79
CA ILE A 93 -1.21 5.05 16.71
C ILE A 93 -1.71 4.56 15.36
N VAL A 94 -1.07 4.94 14.25
CA VAL A 94 -1.46 4.52 12.90
C VAL A 94 -1.36 3.00 12.76
N ILE A 95 -0.23 2.41 13.17
CA ILE A 95 -0.04 0.96 13.11
C ILE A 95 -1.04 0.24 14.02
N LEU A 96 -1.26 0.74 15.25
CA LEU A 96 -2.21 0.15 16.19
C LEU A 96 -3.63 0.16 15.63
N ARG A 97 -4.08 1.27 15.06
CA ARG A 97 -5.38 1.39 14.39
C ARG A 97 -5.54 0.31 13.32
N ASP A 98 -4.54 0.15 12.47
CA ASP A 98 -4.57 -0.83 11.37
C ASP A 98 -4.63 -2.27 11.85
N VAL A 99 -3.97 -2.57 12.98
CA VAL A 99 -4.04 -3.87 13.65
C VAL A 99 -5.41 -4.09 14.28
N VAL A 100 -5.98 -3.07 14.95
CA VAL A 100 -7.32 -3.14 15.55
C VAL A 100 -8.40 -3.37 14.49
N ILE A 101 -8.32 -2.68 13.36
CA ILE A 101 -9.28 -2.87 12.25
C ILE A 101 -9.17 -4.29 11.69
N PHE A 102 -7.95 -4.79 11.45
CA PHE A 102 -7.77 -6.16 10.96
C PHE A 102 -8.20 -7.21 11.98
N GLY A 103 -7.82 -7.05 13.23
CA GLY A 103 -8.21 -7.95 14.32
C GLY A 103 -9.72 -7.98 14.51
N GLY A 104 -10.37 -6.82 14.49
CA GLY A 104 -11.83 -6.71 14.54
C GLY A 104 -12.51 -7.36 13.33
N ALA A 105 -11.99 -7.15 12.12
CA ALA A 105 -12.52 -7.79 10.92
C ALA A 105 -12.41 -9.32 10.96
N VAL A 106 -11.28 -9.84 11.43
CA VAL A 106 -11.07 -11.29 11.61
C VAL A 106 -12.01 -11.85 12.69
N LEU A 107 -12.17 -11.14 13.82
CA LEU A 107 -13.04 -11.57 14.92
C LEU A 107 -14.53 -11.54 14.53
N TYR A 108 -14.93 -10.64 13.63
CA TYR A 108 -16.32 -10.55 13.16
C TYR A 108 -16.68 -11.63 12.12
N HIS A 109 -15.67 -12.19 11.45
CA HIS A 109 -15.84 -13.23 10.43
C HIS A 109 -15.69 -14.66 10.97
N TYR A 110 -15.49 -14.81 12.28
CA TYR A 110 -15.42 -16.07 13.03
C TYR A 110 -16.48 -16.09 14.12
#